data_AF-A0A1D6H3V0-F1
#
_entry.id   AF-A0A1D6H3V0-F1
#
_cell.length_a   1.000
_cell.length_b   1.000
_cell.length_c   1.000
_cell.angle_alpha   90.00
_cell.angle_beta   90.00
_cell.angle_gamma   90.00
#
_symmetry.space_group_name_H-M   'P 1'
#
loop_
_entity.id
_entity.type
_entity.pdbx_description
1 polymer ?
#
loop_
_entity_poly.entity_id
_entity_poly.type
_entity_poly.pdbx_seq_one_letter_code
_entity_poly.pdbx_strand_id
1 'polypeptide(L)'
;MVQAVGASAGLRVIKRVDQTLQELAVNLKPKVPTKAVCIEHIELRNELLTLLNLQKQLQNKEAEVSANRESSFTEAPSTPKRSNRDIDRPFIPDTSGFTGERAGKRDHKRKSTGRFIDAPPSPPQSKRPRKLKGSD
;
A
#
# COMPACT_ATOMS: atom_id res chain seq x y z
N MET A 1 19.16 -18.28 33.53
CA MET A 1 17.88 -17.61 33.18
C MET A 1 18.12 -16.74 31.95
N VAL A 2 17.70 -17.18 30.76
CA VAL A 2 17.80 -16.43 29.49
C VAL A 2 16.37 -16.24 28.95
N GLN A 3 15.49 -15.63 29.76
CA GLN A 3 14.08 -15.43 29.39
C GLN A 3 13.60 -13.98 29.60
N ALA A 4 14.42 -13.10 30.20
CA ALA A 4 13.97 -11.75 30.56
C ALA A 4 13.94 -10.73 29.41
N VAL A 5 14.42 -11.09 28.22
CA VAL A 5 14.70 -10.13 27.14
C VAL A 5 13.56 -10.01 26.11
N GLY A 6 12.54 -10.88 26.23
CA GLY A 6 11.36 -10.87 25.36
C GLY A 6 10.08 -10.37 26.02
N ALA A 7 10.11 -9.93 27.28
CA ALA A 7 8.90 -9.68 28.07
C ALA A 7 7.96 -8.61 27.47
N SER A 8 8.48 -7.73 26.61
CA SER A 8 7.72 -6.69 25.91
C SER A 8 7.35 -7.06 24.46
N ALA A 9 8.01 -8.07 23.86
CA ALA A 9 7.83 -8.42 22.45
C ALA A 9 6.90 -9.63 22.28
N GLY A 10 5.93 -9.54 21.37
CA GLY A 10 5.03 -10.65 21.07
C GLY A 10 5.77 -11.88 20.51
N LEU A 11 5.26 -13.09 20.77
CA LEU A 11 5.87 -14.37 20.38
C LEU A 11 6.35 -14.43 18.92
N ARG A 12 5.58 -13.84 17.99
CA ARG A 12 5.92 -13.80 16.56
C ARG A 12 7.22 -13.03 16.31
N VAL A 13 7.43 -11.92 17.02
CA VAL A 13 8.63 -11.09 16.88
C VAL A 13 9.84 -11.82 17.46
N ILE A 14 9.67 -12.47 18.62
CA ILE A 14 10.72 -13.29 19.22
C ILE A 14 11.20 -14.38 18.25
N LYS A 15 10.26 -15.09 17.61
CA LYS A 15 10.61 -16.10 16.59
C LYS A 15 11.38 -15.53 15.40
N ARG A 16 11.07 -14.30 15.00
CA ARG A 16 11.82 -13.61 13.92
C ARG A 16 13.23 -13.25 14.36
N VAL A 17 13.40 -12.75 15.58
CA VAL A 17 14.73 -12.47 16.14
C VAL A 17 15.57 -13.75 16.18
N ASP A 18 15.02 -14.86 16.68
CA ASP A 18 15.71 -16.14 16.69
C ASP A 18 16.02 -16.64 15.26
N GLN A 19 15.10 -16.45 14.31
CA GLN A 19 15.35 -16.78 12.92
C GLN A 19 16.51 -15.95 12.33
N THR A 20 16.55 -14.64 12.56
CA THR A 20 17.63 -13.78 12.08
C THR A 20 18.98 -14.16 12.71
N LEU A 21 19.00 -14.52 13.99
CA LEU A 21 20.22 -15.07 14.61
C LEU A 21 20.70 -16.32 13.89
N GLN A 22 19.78 -17.21 13.51
CA GLN A 22 20.11 -18.43 12.79
C GLN A 22 20.59 -18.16 11.35
N GLU A 23 19.99 -17.18 10.66
CA GLU A 23 20.42 -16.70 9.34
C GLU A 23 21.83 -16.11 9.37
N LEU A 24 22.20 -15.45 10.47
CA LEU A 24 23.55 -14.92 10.74
C LEU A 24 24.51 -15.98 11.32
N ALA A 25 24.12 -17.26 11.34
CA ALA A 25 24.89 -18.38 11.90
C ALA A 25 25.26 -18.21 13.39
N VAL A 26 24.51 -17.41 14.15
CA VAL A 26 24.66 -17.27 15.60
C VAL A 26 23.82 -18.34 16.31
N ASN A 27 24.43 -19.06 17.25
CA ASN A 27 23.70 -20.07 18.02
C ASN A 27 22.66 -19.41 18.94
N LEU A 28 21.41 -19.93 18.90
CA LEU A 28 20.31 -19.46 19.76
C LEU A 28 20.60 -19.61 21.26
N LYS A 29 21.47 -20.57 21.59
CA LYS A 29 22.01 -20.78 22.93
C LYS A 29 23.53 -20.67 22.84
N PRO A 30 24.17 -19.85 23.69
CA PRO A 30 25.61 -19.79 23.73
C PRO A 30 26.24 -21.15 24.02
N LYS A 31 27.28 -21.51 23.27
CA LYS A 31 28.00 -22.78 23.45
C LYS A 31 28.71 -22.84 24.81
N VAL A 32 29.24 -21.71 25.25
CA VAL A 32 29.85 -21.54 26.57
C VAL A 32 29.06 -20.46 27.33
N PRO A 33 28.17 -20.84 28.26
CA PRO A 33 27.31 -19.90 28.95
C PRO A 33 28.04 -19.19 30.10
N THR A 34 29.12 -18.47 29.79
CA THR A 34 29.75 -17.57 30.76
C THR A 34 28.89 -16.32 30.95
N LYS A 35 29.12 -15.59 32.05
CA LYS A 35 28.38 -14.36 32.35
C LYS A 35 28.52 -13.32 31.23
N ALA A 36 29.73 -13.07 30.76
CA ALA A 36 30.00 -12.12 29.68
C ALA A 36 29.29 -12.52 28.38
N VAL A 37 29.43 -13.78 27.97
CA VAL A 37 28.80 -14.29 26.74
C VAL A 37 27.26 -14.20 26.82
N CYS A 38 26.67 -14.50 27.98
CA CYS A 38 25.22 -14.37 28.15
C CYS A 38 24.76 -12.91 28.07
N ILE A 39 25.55 -11.95 28.56
CA ILE A 39 25.23 -10.51 28.47
C ILE A 39 25.23 -10.07 27.01
N GLU A 40 26.30 -10.37 26.27
CA GLU A 40 26.40 -10.04 24.84
C GLU A 40 25.27 -10.70 24.03
N HIS A 41 24.91 -11.95 24.33
CA HIS A 41 23.82 -12.64 23.64
C HIS A 41 22.46 -11.98 23.88
N ILE A 42 22.25 -11.48 25.09
CA ILE A 42 21.04 -10.73 25.46
C ILE A 42 21.01 -9.38 24.74
N GLU A 43 22.13 -8.66 24.70
CA GLU A 43 22.27 -7.38 24.01
C GLU A 43 22.01 -7.53 22.51
N LEU A 44 22.60 -8.54 21.87
CA LEU A 44 22.36 -8.85 20.45
C LEU A 44 20.88 -9.06 20.13
N ARG A 45 20.15 -9.77 21.01
CA ARG A 45 18.70 -9.96 20.86
C ARG A 45 17.92 -8.64 20.96
N ASN A 46 18.32 -7.73 21.85
CA ASN A 46 17.71 -6.41 22.00
C ASN A 46 17.96 -5.52 20.77
N GLU A 47 19.19 -5.55 20.24
CA GLU A 47 19.55 -4.80 19.03
C GLU A 47 18.75 -5.28 17.83
N LEU A 48 18.63 -6.59 17.62
CA LEU A 48 17.80 -7.16 16.55
C LEU A 48 16.32 -6.78 16.70
N LEU A 49 15.79 -6.82 17.92
CA LEU A 49 14.42 -6.38 18.17
C LEU A 49 14.22 -4.89 17.79
N THR A 50 15.18 -4.05 18.15
CA THR A 50 15.19 -2.61 17.83
C THR A 50 15.27 -2.40 16.32
N LEU A 51 16.16 -3.11 15.64
CA LEU A 51 16.32 -3.07 14.19
C LEU A 51 15.00 -3.41 13.47
N LEU A 52 14.34 -4.50 13.87
CA LEU A 52 13.05 -4.90 13.28
C LEU A 52 11.96 -3.85 13.50
N ASN A 53 11.95 -3.19 14.66
CA ASN A 53 11.01 -2.12 14.94
C ASN A 53 11.29 -0.87 14.09
N LEU A 54 12.56 -0.49 13.92
CA LEU A 54 12.95 0.63 13.07
C LEU A 54 12.64 0.38 11.61
N GLN A 55 12.90 -0.82 11.09
CA GLN A 55 12.51 -1.22 9.72
C GLN A 55 11.01 -1.06 9.50
N LYS A 56 10.18 -1.45 10.47
CA LYS A 56 8.73 -1.24 10.41
C LYS A 56 8.35 0.24 10.42
N GLN A 57 9.01 1.04 11.26
CA GLN A 57 8.75 2.49 11.32
C GLN A 57 9.15 3.18 10.01
N LEU A 58 10.28 2.82 9.43
CA LEU A 58 10.73 3.32 8.13
C LEU A 58 9.74 2.97 7.04
N GLN A 59 9.30 1.71 6.95
CA GLN A 59 8.30 1.30 5.96
C GLN A 59 6.99 2.10 6.09
N ASN A 60 6.53 2.34 7.32
CA ASN A 60 5.33 3.15 7.55
C ASN A 60 5.54 4.61 7.11
N LYS A 61 6.70 5.19 7.45
CA LYS A 61 7.04 6.57 7.08
C LYS A 61 7.17 6.74 5.57
N GLU A 62 7.79 5.78 4.89
CA GLU A 62 7.87 5.76 3.43
C GLU A 62 6.48 5.70 2.79
N ALA A 63 5.58 4.86 3.31
CA ALA A 63 4.20 4.79 2.84
C ALA A 63 3.41 6.09 3.07
N GLU A 64 3.60 6.76 4.21
CA GLU A 64 3.03 8.09 4.50
C GLU A 64 3.55 9.15 3.51
N VAL A 65 4.85 9.15 3.20
CA VAL A 65 5.47 10.08 2.26
C VAL A 65 4.96 9.86 0.83
N SER A 66 4.87 8.61 0.38
CA SER A 66 4.26 8.28 -0.92
C SER A 66 2.82 8.77 -0.98
N ALA A 67 1.99 8.38 -0.01
CA ALA A 67 0.59 8.81 0.03
C ALA A 67 0.43 10.34 -0.01
N ASN A 68 1.28 11.09 0.72
CA ASN A 68 1.25 12.55 0.73
C ASN A 68 1.71 13.18 -0.60
N ARG A 69 2.72 12.59 -1.24
CA ARG A 69 3.20 13.04 -2.55
C ARG A 69 2.15 12.81 -3.64
N GLU A 70 1.52 11.63 -3.65
CA GLU A 70 0.43 11.32 -4.56
C GLU A 70 -0.81 12.21 -4.30
N SER A 71 -1.15 12.53 -3.04
CA SER A 71 -2.27 13.44 -2.74
C SER A 71 -1.98 14.89 -3.15
N SER A 72 -0.74 15.37 -2.99
CA SER A 72 -0.35 16.74 -3.37
C SER A 72 -0.44 17.01 -4.87
N PHE A 73 -0.37 15.99 -5.73
CA PHE A 73 -0.52 16.15 -7.18
C PHE A 73 -2.00 16.19 -7.63
N THR A 74 -2.91 15.67 -6.81
CA THR A 74 -4.36 15.76 -7.06
C THR A 74 -4.98 17.08 -6.59
N GLU A 75 -4.27 17.83 -5.76
CA GLU A 75 -4.59 19.23 -5.45
C GLU A 75 -4.10 20.13 -6.59
N ALA A 76 -4.71 19.95 -7.76
CA ALA A 76 -4.56 20.92 -8.84
C ALA A 76 -4.96 22.30 -8.28
N PRO A 77 -4.16 23.37 -8.47
CA PRO A 77 -4.55 24.70 -8.07
C PRO A 77 -5.88 24.99 -8.76
N SER A 78 -6.94 25.10 -7.95
CA SER A 78 -8.28 25.34 -8.45
C SER A 78 -8.19 26.49 -9.44
N THR A 79 -8.49 26.23 -10.72
CA THR A 79 -8.56 27.29 -11.72
C THR A 79 -9.40 28.43 -11.14
N PRO A 80 -8.91 29.69 -11.14
CA PRO A 80 -9.63 30.78 -10.50
C PRO A 80 -11.06 30.79 -11.02
N LYS A 81 -12.04 30.70 -10.11
CA LYS A 81 -13.45 30.84 -10.47
C LYS A 81 -13.55 32.14 -11.26
N ARG A 82 -13.81 32.05 -12.56
CA ARG A 82 -14.12 33.20 -13.40
C ARG A 82 -15.29 33.88 -12.71
N SER A 83 -15.01 35.04 -12.12
CA SER A 83 -16.01 35.88 -11.51
C SER A 83 -17.05 36.16 -12.60
N ASN A 84 -18.26 35.71 -12.31
CA ASN A 84 -19.44 36.04 -13.06
C ASN A 84 -19.61 37.57 -12.97
N ARG A 85 -19.14 38.29 -13.99
CA ARG A 85 -19.60 39.64 -14.33
C ARG A 85 -20.05 39.60 -15.78
N ASP A 86 -21.14 38.87 -15.97
CA ASP A 86 -22.17 39.28 -16.91
C ASP A 86 -22.69 40.64 -16.42
N ILE A 87 -22.45 41.71 -17.18
CA ILE A 87 -23.07 43.06 -17.20
C ILE A 87 -22.03 43.95 -17.88
N ASP A 88 -22.04 43.93 -19.22
CA ASP A 88 -22.27 45.15 -20.01
C ASP A 88 -22.21 44.80 -21.51
N ARG A 89 -23.41 44.49 -22.01
CA ARG A 89 -23.75 44.38 -23.42
C ARG A 89 -24.06 45.79 -23.92
N PRO A 90 -23.38 46.26 -24.99
CA PRO A 90 -24.12 46.42 -26.25
C PRO A 90 -23.31 45.88 -27.44
N PHE A 91 -23.87 45.01 -28.30
CA PHE A 91 -23.26 44.72 -29.63
C PHE A 91 -24.00 45.70 -30.51
N ILE A 92 -23.21 46.56 -31.11
CA ILE A 92 -23.55 47.24 -32.35
C ILE A 92 -24.07 46.18 -33.34
N PRO A 93 -25.29 46.33 -33.89
CA PRO A 93 -25.77 45.42 -34.91
C PRO A 93 -25.19 45.83 -36.25
N ASP A 94 -24.21 45.07 -36.76
CA ASP A 94 -23.84 45.16 -38.17
C ASP A 94 -23.84 43.77 -38.84
N THR A 95 -24.63 43.75 -39.90
CA THR A 95 -24.96 42.69 -40.83
C THR A 95 -23.76 41.95 -41.41
N SER A 96 -23.77 40.61 -41.39
CA SER A 96 -23.47 39.75 -42.57
C SER A 96 -23.37 38.25 -42.20
N GLY A 97 -24.12 37.42 -42.92
CA GLY A 97 -23.62 36.12 -43.38
C GLY A 97 -23.81 34.88 -42.50
N PHE A 98 -24.94 34.18 -42.70
CA PHE A 98 -25.00 32.76 -43.04
C PHE A 98 -24.18 31.74 -42.20
N THR A 99 -24.86 31.02 -41.31
CA THR A 99 -25.07 29.54 -41.33
C THR A 99 -25.44 29.06 -39.94
N GLY A 100 -26.74 28.87 -39.73
CA GLY A 100 -27.25 28.10 -38.61
C GLY A 100 -27.43 26.65 -39.04
N GLU A 101 -26.81 25.70 -38.35
CA GLU A 101 -27.38 24.36 -38.27
C GLU A 101 -27.09 23.71 -36.91
N ARG A 102 -28.12 23.04 -36.39
CA ARG A 102 -28.36 22.73 -34.99
C ARG A 102 -27.56 21.53 -34.49
N ALA A 103 -27.38 21.55 -33.17
CA ALA A 103 -27.18 20.43 -32.25
C ALA A 103 -27.63 19.03 -32.72
N GLY A 104 -26.81 18.02 -32.41
CA GLY A 104 -27.21 16.62 -32.50
C GLY A 104 -26.23 15.67 -31.81
N LYS A 105 -26.28 15.58 -30.47
CA LYS A 105 -25.78 14.39 -29.78
C LYS A 105 -26.57 13.18 -30.25
N ARG A 106 -25.91 12.16 -30.81
CA ARG A 106 -26.50 10.83 -30.97
C ARG A 106 -25.44 9.76 -30.72
N ASP A 107 -25.40 9.30 -29.48
CA ASP A 107 -24.83 8.03 -29.03
C ASP A 107 -24.98 6.94 -30.11
N HIS A 108 -23.87 6.27 -30.46
CA HIS A 108 -23.90 4.99 -31.17
C HIS A 108 -23.08 3.96 -30.38
N LYS A 109 -23.75 3.39 -29.38
CA LYS A 109 -23.39 2.15 -28.71
C LYS A 109 -23.30 1.04 -29.75
N ARG A 110 -22.10 0.53 -30.05
CA ARG A 110 -21.94 -0.80 -30.66
C ARG A 110 -21.07 -1.68 -29.76
N LYS A 111 -21.70 -2.75 -29.26
CA LYS A 111 -21.07 -3.91 -28.63
C LYS A 111 -20.57 -4.84 -29.75
N SER A 112 -19.32 -5.28 -29.70
CA SER A 112 -18.85 -6.61 -30.14
C SER A 112 -17.35 -6.73 -29.88
N THR A 113 -16.95 -7.54 -28.89
CA THR A 113 -16.34 -8.87 -29.09
C THR A 113 -14.95 -8.80 -29.71
N GLY A 114 -13.93 -8.79 -28.85
CA GLY A 114 -12.54 -9.04 -29.21
C GLY A 114 -11.84 -9.66 -28.00
N ARG A 115 -11.87 -11.00 -27.92
CA ARG A 115 -11.12 -11.77 -26.94
C ARG A 115 -9.64 -11.58 -27.30
N PHE A 116 -8.90 -10.79 -26.52
CA PHE A 116 -7.44 -10.82 -26.56
C PHE A 116 -6.99 -12.13 -25.92
N ILE A 117 -6.38 -12.97 -26.75
CA ILE A 117 -5.98 -14.36 -26.45
C ILE A 117 -4.51 -14.37 -26.01
N ASP A 118 -4.12 -13.49 -25.08
CA ASP A 118 -2.71 -13.40 -24.66
C ASP A 118 -2.54 -13.19 -23.16
N ALA A 119 -3.22 -14.01 -22.37
CA ALA A 119 -2.92 -14.19 -20.97
C ALA A 119 -2.98 -15.69 -20.63
N PRO A 120 -1.94 -16.27 -20.00
CA PRO A 120 -2.00 -17.66 -19.54
C PRO A 120 -3.18 -17.84 -18.58
N PRO A 121 -3.92 -18.97 -18.63
CA PRO A 121 -5.06 -19.20 -17.78
C PRO A 121 -4.63 -19.14 -16.31
N SER A 122 -5.34 -18.32 -15.53
CA SER A 122 -5.14 -18.20 -14.09
C SER A 122 -5.35 -19.57 -13.42
N PRO A 123 -4.58 -19.92 -12.37
CA PRO A 123 -4.74 -21.20 -11.67
C PRO A 123 -6.18 -21.36 -11.14
N PRO A 124 -6.78 -22.57 -11.20
CA PRO A 124 -8.14 -22.78 -10.71
C PRO A 124 -8.22 -22.44 -9.23
N GLN A 125 -9.12 -21.51 -8.89
CA GLN A 125 -9.46 -21.15 -7.52
C GLN A 125 -9.95 -22.40 -6.78
N SER A 126 -9.08 -22.97 -5.94
CA SER A 126 -9.40 -24.09 -5.06
C SER A 126 -10.60 -23.73 -4.19
N LYS A 127 -11.74 -24.37 -4.46
CA LYS A 127 -12.92 -24.29 -3.59
C LYS A 127 -12.54 -24.92 -2.25
N ARG A 128 -12.39 -24.08 -1.21
CA ARG A 128 -12.21 -24.56 0.16
C ARG A 128 -13.39 -25.46 0.54
N PRO A 129 -13.17 -26.71 0.98
CA PRO A 129 -14.25 -27.56 1.46
C PRO A 129 -14.88 -26.94 2.71
N ARG A 130 -16.20 -26.71 2.66
CA ARG A 130 -17.00 -26.27 3.81
C ARG A 130 -17.10 -27.45 4.77
N LYS A 131 -16.65 -27.27 6.02
CA LYS A 131 -16.76 -28.28 7.09
C LYS A 131 -18.24 -28.67 7.24
N LEU A 132 -18.56 -29.95 7.00
CA LEU A 132 -19.86 -30.51 7.35
C LEU A 132 -19.98 -30.50 8.88
N LYS A 133 -21.10 -29.98 9.37
CA LYS A 133 -21.48 -30.01 10.78
C LYS A 133 -21.98 -31.42 11.07
N GLY A 134 -21.32 -32.12 11.98
CA GLY A 134 -21.78 -33.43 12.47
C GLY A 134 -23.20 -33.30 13.01
N SER A 135 -24.07 -34.20 12.57
CA SER A 135 -25.37 -34.43 13.21
C SER A 135 -25.19 -35.53 14.26
N ASP A 136 -25.97 -35.39 15.32
CA ASP A 136 -26.09 -36.16 16.57
C ASP A 136 -25.85 -37.68 16.44
#